data_AF-A0A557NUL2-F1
#
_entry.id   AF-A0A557NUL2-F1
#
_cell.length_a   1.000
_cell.length_b   1.000
_cell.length_c   1.000
_cell.angle_alpha   90.00
_cell.angle_beta   90.00
_cell.angle_gamma   90.00
#
_symmetry.space_group_name_H-M   'P 1'
#
loop_
_entity.id
_entity.type
_entity.pdbx_description
1 polymer ?
#
loop_
_entity_poly.entity_id
_entity_poly.type
_entity_poly.pdbx_seq_one_letter_code
_entity_poly.pdbx_strand_id
1 'polypeptide(L)'
;MKSMKIGSWHDSPDNRELLEFKSSIYSSIDEYNLDLDRMRRDESYVRIKGKLCTRSPYETEQIKIDKINAARRLDAHIENGGTALDFEPLF
;
A
#
# COMPACT_ATOMS: atom_id res chain seq x y z
N MET A 1 4.50 12.22 18.26
CA MET A 1 3.76 11.73 17.07
C MET A 1 3.18 12.94 16.34
N LYS A 2 3.36 13.05 15.02
CA LYS A 2 2.84 14.16 14.20
C LYS A 2 1.64 13.65 13.42
N SER A 3 0.46 14.21 13.66
CA SER A 3 -0.77 13.89 12.93
C SER A 3 -1.00 14.90 11.80
N MET A 4 -1.51 14.45 10.66
CA MET A 4 -1.84 15.30 9.51
C MET A 4 -3.24 14.95 9.02
N LYS A 5 -4.13 15.95 8.91
CA LYS A 5 -5.55 15.79 8.59
C LYS A 5 -5.80 16.09 7.12
N ILE A 6 -6.59 15.25 6.44
CA ILE A 6 -7.05 15.47 5.05
C ILE A 6 -8.58 15.39 5.05
N GLY A 7 -9.27 16.40 4.54
CA GLY A 7 -10.73 16.52 4.56
C GLY A 7 -11.37 16.16 3.21
N SER A 8 -12.59 15.58 3.24
CA SER A 8 -13.41 15.28 2.07
C SER A 8 -14.79 15.95 2.17
N TRP A 9 -15.21 16.53 1.04
CA TRP A 9 -16.45 17.30 0.82
C TRP A 9 -17.60 16.37 0.41
N HIS A 10 -18.50 16.04 1.34
CA HIS A 10 -19.94 15.81 1.12
C HIS A 10 -20.58 15.30 2.42
N ASP A 11 -21.75 15.84 2.73
CA ASP A 11 -22.34 15.97 4.06
C ASP A 11 -22.84 14.67 4.73
N SER A 12 -22.48 14.50 5.99
CA SER A 12 -23.37 14.16 7.12
C SER A 12 -22.54 14.21 8.40
N PRO A 13 -22.99 14.93 9.45
CA PRO A 13 -22.22 15.12 10.67
C PRO A 13 -22.36 13.89 11.58
N ASP A 14 -21.31 13.64 12.34
CA ASP A 14 -21.39 13.01 13.68
C ASP A 14 -21.13 11.51 13.88
N ASN A 15 -20.46 10.78 12.97
CA ASN A 15 -19.78 9.51 13.32
C ASN A 15 -18.67 9.08 12.34
N ARG A 16 -18.04 10.02 11.65
CA ARG A 16 -16.76 9.73 10.98
C ARG A 16 -15.69 9.80 12.05
N GLU A 17 -15.53 8.73 12.84
CA GLU A 17 -14.20 8.45 13.37
C GLU A 17 -13.27 8.47 12.15
N LEU A 18 -12.55 9.58 11.99
CA LEU A 18 -11.49 9.67 11.00
C LEU A 18 -10.57 8.52 11.36
N LEU A 19 -10.60 7.44 10.57
CA LEU A 19 -9.75 6.27 10.74
C LEU A 19 -8.31 6.78 10.79
N GLU A 20 -7.78 6.90 12.01
CA GLU A 20 -6.40 7.31 12.21
C GLU A 20 -5.54 6.13 11.80
N PHE A 21 -4.64 6.35 10.84
CA PHE A 21 -3.68 5.33 10.45
C PHE A 21 -2.69 5.12 11.61
N LYS A 22 -2.79 3.96 12.25
CA LYS A 22 -1.92 3.53 13.35
C LYS A 22 -0.92 2.53 12.79
N SER A 23 0.36 2.82 12.97
CA SER A 23 1.42 1.88 12.64
C SER A 23 2.64 2.11 13.52
N SER A 24 3.29 1.03 13.92
CA SER A 24 4.65 1.03 14.48
C SER A 24 5.71 0.75 13.43
N ILE A 25 5.30 0.32 12.22
CA ILE A 25 6.18 -0.10 11.12
C ILE A 25 6.34 1.02 10.10
N TYR A 26 5.24 1.70 9.77
CA TYR A 26 5.18 2.74 8.76
C TYR A 26 5.11 4.12 9.42
N SER A 27 5.86 5.08 8.88
CA SER A 27 5.82 6.46 9.37
C SER A 27 4.60 7.22 8.85
N SER A 28 4.00 6.74 7.76
CA SER A 28 2.82 7.32 7.12
C SER A 28 1.98 6.27 6.39
N ILE A 29 0.73 6.62 6.08
CA ILE A 29 -0.15 5.80 5.23
C ILE A 29 0.39 5.64 3.81
N ASP A 30 1.16 6.61 3.32
CA ASP A 30 1.76 6.55 1.97
C ASP A 30 2.82 5.45 1.90
N GLU A 31 3.63 5.26 2.94
CA GLU A 31 4.62 4.18 2.99
C GLU A 31 3.94 2.80 3.01
N TYR A 32 2.83 2.68 3.73
CA TYR A 32 1.99 1.48 3.72
C TYR A 32 1.42 1.20 2.34
N ASN A 33 0.85 2.22 1.69
CA ASN A 33 0.31 2.10 0.32
C ASN A 33 1.38 1.74 -0.71
N LEU A 34 2.62 2.24 -0.55
CA LEU A 34 3.74 1.86 -1.41
C LEU A 34 4.07 0.36 -1.33
N ASP A 35 3.94 -0.24 -0.15
CA ASP A 35 4.13 -1.69 0.00
C ASP A 35 2.98 -2.50 -0.58
N LEU A 36 1.74 -2.03 -0.45
CA LEU A 36 0.60 -2.62 -1.16
C LEU A 36 0.78 -2.55 -2.68
N ASP A 37 1.26 -1.43 -3.20
CA ASP A 37 1.56 -1.28 -4.62
C ASP A 37 2.70 -2.19 -5.07
N ARG A 38 3.75 -2.35 -4.25
CA ARG A 38 4.83 -3.33 -4.53
C ARG A 38 4.28 -4.74 -4.63
N MET A 39 3.37 -5.14 -3.74
CA MET A 39 2.72 -6.46 -3.79
C MET A 39 1.90 -6.68 -5.06
N ARG A 40 1.24 -5.63 -5.57
CA ARG A 40 0.43 -5.68 -6.79
C ARG A 40 1.23 -5.70 -8.10
N ARG A 41 2.52 -5.34 -8.08
CA ARG A 41 3.33 -5.32 -9.31
C ARG A 41 3.45 -6.71 -9.91
N ASP A 42 3.07 -6.86 -11.18
CA ASP A 42 3.47 -8.02 -11.96
C ASP A 42 5.01 -8.07 -12.01
N GLU A 43 5.62 -9.24 -11.89
CA GLU A 43 7.08 -9.41 -11.91
C GLU A 43 7.62 -9.42 -13.35
N SER A 44 6.90 -10.06 -14.26
CA SER A 44 7.34 -10.36 -15.62
C SER A 44 7.03 -9.26 -16.61
N TYR A 45 5.96 -8.49 -16.38
CA TYR A 45 5.46 -7.52 -17.36
C TYR A 45 5.11 -6.14 -16.79
N VAL A 46 5.42 -5.11 -17.58
CA VAL A 46 5.02 -3.71 -17.33
C VAL A 46 4.19 -3.18 -18.50
N ARG A 47 3.18 -2.35 -18.20
CA ARG A 47 2.39 -1.68 -19.24
C ARG A 47 2.99 -0.30 -19.54
N ILE A 48 3.52 -0.10 -20.74
CA ILE A 48 4.10 1.17 -21.19
C ILE A 48 3.32 1.65 -22.41
N LYS A 49 2.71 2.85 -22.31
CA LYS A 49 1.90 3.46 -23.40
C LYS A 49 0.84 2.48 -23.95
N GLY A 50 0.18 1.73 -23.07
CA GLY A 50 -0.85 0.74 -23.41
C GLY A 50 -0.34 -0.61 -23.92
N LYS A 51 0.97 -0.80 -24.11
CA LYS A 51 1.56 -2.07 -24.55
C LYS A 51 2.14 -2.85 -23.37
N LEU A 52 1.99 -4.16 -23.40
CA LEU A 52 2.63 -5.07 -22.44
C LEU A 52 4.07 -5.30 -22.87
N CYS A 53 5.02 -4.95 -22.01
CA CYS A 53 6.45 -5.12 -22.23
C CYS A 53 7.01 -6.08 -21.19
N THR A 54 7.86 -7.01 -21.60
CA THR A 54 8.60 -7.88 -20.68
C THR A 54 9.65 -7.08 -19.93
N ARG A 55 9.84 -7.40 -18.65
CA ARG A 55 10.96 -6.87 -17.86
C ARG A 55 12.24 -7.65 -18.11
N SER A 56 13.37 -7.01 -17.83
CA SER A 56 14.64 -7.71 -17.78
C SER A 56 14.69 -8.71 -16.60
N PRO A 57 15.59 -9.72 -16.65
CA PRO A 57 15.79 -10.62 -15.51
C PRO A 57 16.17 -9.87 -14.22
N TYR A 58 17.03 -8.85 -14.33
CA TYR A 58 17.43 -8.03 -13.19
C TYR A 58 16.25 -7.29 -12.54
N GLU A 59 15.41 -6.63 -13.34
CA GLU A 59 14.21 -5.96 -12.82
C GLU A 59 13.23 -6.96 -12.20
N THR A 60 13.11 -8.15 -12.79
CA THR A 60 12.26 -9.23 -12.26
C THR A 60 12.73 -9.65 -10.87
N GLU A 61 14.04 -9.88 -10.70
CA GLU A 61 14.63 -10.23 -9.41
C GLU A 61 14.45 -9.12 -8.37
N GLN A 62 14.68 -7.86 -8.77
CA GLN A 62 14.50 -6.73 -7.86
C GLN A 62 13.04 -6.62 -7.40
N ILE A 63 12.06 -6.81 -8.28
CA ILE A 63 10.63 -6.78 -7.90
C ILE A 63 10.31 -7.92 -6.93
N LYS A 64 10.86 -9.12 -7.13
CA LYS A 64 10.68 -10.23 -6.19
C LYS A 64 11.23 -9.90 -4.80
N ILE A 65 12.42 -9.32 -4.73
CA ILE A 65 13.02 -8.87 -3.46
C ILE A 65 12.15 -7.81 -2.80
N ASP A 66 11.69 -6.82 -3.57
CA ASP A 66 10.82 -5.74 -3.08
C ASP A 66 9.51 -6.30 -2.52
N LYS A 67 8.90 -7.28 -3.19
CA LYS A 67 7.69 -7.98 -2.72
C LYS A 67 7.91 -8.74 -1.42
N ILE A 68 9.00 -9.50 -1.31
CA ILE A 68 9.33 -10.23 -0.07
C ILE A 68 9.47 -9.24 1.09
N ASN A 69 10.16 -8.13 0.87
CA ASN A 69 10.35 -7.11 1.89
C ASN A 69 9.05 -6.37 2.24
N ALA A 70 8.19 -6.10 1.24
CA ALA A 70 6.87 -5.50 1.46
C ALA A 70 5.96 -6.44 2.26
N ALA A 71 5.89 -7.73 1.88
CA ALA A 71 5.12 -8.74 2.59
C ALA A 71 5.52 -8.81 4.07
N ARG A 72 6.83 -8.91 4.38
CA ARG A 72 7.32 -8.91 5.76
C ARG A 72 6.89 -7.69 6.57
N ARG A 73 6.91 -6.50 5.98
CA ARG A 73 6.49 -5.27 6.67
C ARG A 73 4.98 -5.19 6.86
N LEU A 74 4.20 -5.63 5.86
CA LEU A 74 2.75 -5.70 5.95
C LEU A 74 2.32 -6.70 7.02
N ASP A 75 2.93 -7.89 7.05
CA ASP A 75 2.69 -8.90 8.08
C ASP A 75 3.02 -8.35 9.47
N ALA A 76 4.20 -7.77 9.64
CA ALA A 76 4.60 -7.16 10.92
C ALA A 76 3.69 -5.99 11.34
N HIS A 77 3.13 -5.24 10.39
CA HIS A 77 2.18 -4.17 10.67
C HIS A 77 0.87 -4.74 11.22
N ILE A 78 0.35 -5.82 10.63
CA ILE A 78 -0.85 -6.51 11.11
C ILE A 78 -0.61 -7.15 12.48
N GLU A 79 0.51 -7.87 12.64
CA GLU A 79 0.88 -8.54 13.91
C GLU A 79 1.01 -7.55 15.08
N ASN A 80 1.46 -6.33 14.80
CA ASN A 80 1.59 -5.27 15.80
C ASN A 80 0.31 -4.44 16.02
N GLY A 81 -0.83 -4.88 15.50
CA GLY A 81 -2.13 -4.21 15.66
C GLY A 81 -2.24 -2.89 14.89
N GLY A 82 -1.48 -2.76 13.80
CA GLY A 82 -1.60 -1.62 12.89
C GLY A 82 -2.95 -1.59 12.18
N THR A 83 -3.33 -0.42 11.66
CA THR A 83 -4.59 -0.25 10.93
C THR A 83 -4.59 -1.13 9.67
N ALA A 84 -5.44 -2.15 9.64
CA ALA A 84 -5.73 -2.91 8.43
C ALA A 84 -6.65 -2.09 7.53
N LEU A 85 -6.24 -1.88 6.28
CA LEU A 85 -7.09 -1.27 5.26
C LEU A 85 -7.51 -2.37 4.29
N ASP A 86 -8.75 -2.82 4.44
CA ASP A 86 -9.40 -3.70 3.47
C ASP A 86 -9.83 -2.86 2.27
N PHE A 87 -9.06 -2.94 1.19
CA PHE A 87 -9.50 -2.40 -0.09
C PHE A 87 -10.35 -3.46 -0.78
N GLU A 88 -11.66 -3.38 -0.63
CA GLU A 88 -12.56 -4.14 -1.50
C GLU A 88 -12.27 -3.77 -2.97
N PRO A 89 -12.04 -4.75 -3.85
CA PRO A 89 -11.99 -4.47 -5.27
C PRO A 89 -13.37 -3.94 -5.68
N LEU A 90 -13.43 -2.68 -6.11
CA LEU A 90 -14.59 -2.13 -6.81
C LEU A 90 -14.72 -2.92 -8.12
N PHE A 91 -15.63 -3.90 -8.14
CA PHE A 91 -16.04 -4.65 -9.34
C PHE A 91 -17.00 -3.83 -10.20
#